data_AF-A0A8J6MP69-F1
#
_entry.id   AF-A0A8J6MP69-F1
#
_cell.length_a   1.000
_cell.length_b   1.000
_cell.length_c   1.000
_cell.angle_alpha   90.00
_cell.angle_beta   90.00
_cell.angle_gamma   90.00
#
_symmetry.space_group_name_H-M   'P 1'
#
loop_
_entity.id
_entity.type
_entity.pdbx_description
1 polymer ?
#
loop_
_entity_poly.entity_id
_entity_poly.type
_entity_poly.pdbx_seq_one_letter_code
_entity_poly.pdbx_strand_id
1 'polypeptide(L)'
;MKELAQVQDVVFAKEYWTGDSRDGRLVNGDGYHYYQITRAGKILDAYEYYEKEDGSFVVSPLPEMKNVHWIEDMGFEDLEVLDFIPETEYLRIKEANSRHT
;
A
#
# COMPACT_ATOMS: atom_id res chain seq x y z
N MET A 1 -12.63 30.39 -13.92
CA MET A 1 -13.70 29.50 -13.41
C MET A 1 -13.07 28.59 -12.37
N LYS A 2 -13.81 28.28 -11.31
CA LYS A 2 -13.34 27.58 -10.11
C LYS A 2 -12.77 26.21 -10.46
N GLU A 3 -11.46 26.02 -10.31
CA GLU A 3 -10.93 24.70 -9.96
C GLU A 3 -11.43 24.42 -8.55
N LEU A 4 -12.56 23.71 -8.46
CA LEU A 4 -12.89 22.98 -7.27
C LEU A 4 -11.78 21.96 -7.13
N ALA A 5 -10.84 22.21 -6.21
CA ALA A 5 -9.95 21.18 -5.71
C ALA A 5 -10.85 20.00 -5.35
N GLN A 6 -10.86 18.99 -6.22
CA GLN A 6 -11.51 17.72 -5.96
C GLN A 6 -10.93 17.31 -4.62
N VAL A 7 -11.75 17.33 -3.56
CA VAL A 7 -11.37 16.72 -2.29
C VAL A 7 -11.15 15.27 -2.68
N GLN A 8 -9.88 14.90 -2.87
CA GLN A 8 -9.52 13.54 -3.20
C GLN A 8 -9.91 12.76 -1.96
N ASP A 9 -11.02 12.04 -2.05
CA ASP A 9 -11.48 11.20 -0.95
C ASP A 9 -10.45 10.09 -0.80
N VAL A 10 -9.60 10.23 0.23
CA VAL A 10 -8.50 9.31 0.50
C VAL A 10 -9.07 8.15 1.30
N VAL A 11 -8.78 6.94 0.84
CA VAL A 11 -9.07 5.68 1.51
C VAL A 11 -7.78 4.92 1.76
N PHE A 12 -7.86 3.98 2.69
CA PHE A 12 -6.75 3.09 3.02
C PHE A 12 -7.17 1.68 2.65
N ALA A 13 -6.28 0.96 2.00
CA ALA A 13 -6.58 -0.38 1.54
C ALA A 13 -5.34 -1.26 1.58
N LYS A 14 -5.55 -2.56 1.49
CA LYS A 14 -4.48 -3.53 1.29
C LYS A 14 -4.85 -4.54 0.22
N GLU A 15 -3.84 -5.15 -0.37
CA GLU A 15 -3.98 -6.39 -1.15
C GLU A 15 -3.07 -7.46 -0.57
N TYR A 16 -3.48 -8.73 -0.70
CA TYR A 16 -2.59 -9.84 -0.47
C TYR A 16 -1.55 -9.91 -1.59
N TRP A 17 -0.30 -10.14 -1.23
CA TRP A 17 0.80 -10.31 -2.17
C TRP A 17 1.69 -11.47 -1.75
N THR A 18 2.24 -12.18 -2.74
CA THR A 18 3.24 -13.23 -2.53
C THR A 18 4.41 -13.01 -3.49
N GLY A 19 5.63 -13.05 -2.96
CA GLY A 19 6.82 -12.80 -3.76
C GLY A 19 8.07 -12.51 -2.94
N ASP A 20 9.13 -12.11 -3.62
CA ASP A 20 10.35 -11.66 -2.97
C ASP A 20 10.15 -10.24 -2.43
N SER A 21 10.61 -9.96 -1.21
CA SER A 21 10.52 -8.60 -0.66
C SER A 21 11.39 -7.65 -1.46
N ARG A 22 10.94 -6.41 -1.59
CA ARG A 22 11.64 -5.38 -2.34
C ARG A 22 13.03 -5.08 -1.79
N ASP A 23 13.18 -5.16 -0.47
CA ASP A 23 14.45 -4.99 0.22
C ASP A 23 15.40 -6.21 0.11
N GLY A 24 14.95 -7.29 -0.55
CA GLY A 24 15.71 -8.51 -0.77
C GLY A 24 15.95 -9.34 0.49
N ARG A 25 15.32 -8.99 1.61
CA ARG A 25 15.49 -9.71 2.88
C ARG A 25 14.62 -10.95 2.99
N LEU A 26 13.59 -11.09 2.15
CA LEU A 26 12.68 -12.22 2.10
C LEU A 26 12.53 -12.72 0.67
N VAL A 27 12.47 -14.04 0.53
CA VAL A 27 12.31 -14.75 -0.75
C VAL A 27 11.07 -15.63 -0.63
N ASN A 28 10.14 -15.52 -1.57
CA ASN A 28 8.82 -16.19 -1.53
C ASN A 28 8.07 -15.98 -0.20
N GLY A 29 7.95 -14.72 0.24
CA GLY A 29 7.17 -14.36 1.42
C GLY A 29 5.70 -14.12 1.06
N ASP A 30 4.81 -14.55 1.96
CA ASP A 30 3.41 -14.13 1.94
C ASP A 30 3.27 -12.83 2.75
N GLY A 31 2.54 -11.87 2.20
CA GLY A 31 2.47 -10.53 2.75
C GLY A 31 1.31 -9.71 2.22
N TYR A 32 1.41 -8.41 2.45
CA TYR A 32 0.41 -7.45 2.02
C TYR A 32 1.09 -6.20 1.49
N HIS A 33 0.53 -5.62 0.44
CA HIS A 33 0.77 -4.23 0.12
C HIS A 33 -0.29 -3.36 0.79
N TYR A 34 0.16 -2.29 1.45
CA TYR A 34 -0.68 -1.31 2.12
C TYR A 34 -0.64 -0.01 1.36
N TYR A 35 -1.81 0.57 1.06
CA TYR A 35 -1.95 1.78 0.27
C TYR A 35 -2.71 2.87 1.00
N GLN A 36 -2.21 4.09 0.88
CA GLN A 36 -3.01 5.31 0.95
C GLN A 36 -3.35 5.69 -0.50
N ILE A 37 -4.63 5.60 -0.87
CA ILE A 37 -5.08 5.72 -2.26
C ILE A 37 -6.31 6.62 -2.33
N THR A 38 -6.47 7.36 -3.42
CA THR A 38 -7.72 8.11 -3.65
C THR A 38 -8.82 7.15 -4.12
N ARG A 39 -10.10 7.47 -3.89
CA ARG A 39 -11.21 6.70 -4.48
C ARG A 39 -11.20 6.67 -6.01
N ALA A 40 -10.50 7.60 -6.65
CA ALA A 40 -10.29 7.58 -8.10
C ALA A 40 -9.24 6.54 -8.52
N GLY A 41 -8.39 6.05 -7.60
CA GLY A 41 -7.39 5.01 -7.85
C GLY A 41 -5.94 5.52 -7.86
N LYS A 42 -5.69 6.80 -7.55
CA LYS A 42 -4.33 7.33 -7.48
C LYS A 42 -3.66 6.96 -6.15
N ILE A 43 -2.53 6.26 -6.20
CA ILE A 43 -1.74 5.89 -5.02
C ILE A 43 -0.92 7.09 -4.54
N LEU A 44 -0.99 7.39 -3.24
CA LEU A 44 -0.33 8.52 -2.59
C LEU A 44 0.89 8.09 -1.75
N ASP A 45 0.80 6.91 -1.12
CA ASP A 45 1.85 6.32 -0.28
C ASP A 45 1.60 4.80 -0.18
N ALA A 46 2.67 4.00 -0.15
CA ALA A 46 2.57 2.54 -0.22
C ALA A 46 3.70 1.85 0.55
N TYR A 47 3.37 0.71 1.16
CA TYR A 47 4.32 -0.13 1.90
C TYR A 47 4.06 -1.61 1.58
N GLU A 48 5.11 -2.41 1.60
CA GLU A 48 5.00 -3.87 1.70
C GLU A 48 5.22 -4.31 3.14
N TYR A 49 4.43 -5.28 3.59
CA TYR A 49 4.54 -5.94 4.88
C TYR A 49 4.65 -7.45 4.65
N TYR A 50 5.63 -8.08 5.30
CA TYR A 50 5.74 -9.54 5.34
C TYR A 50 5.89 -10.01 6.77
N GLU A 51 5.20 -11.09 7.11
CA GLU A 51 5.35 -11.80 8.38
C GLU A 51 6.24 -13.03 8.17
N LYS A 52 7.17 -13.25 9.09
CA LYS A 52 8.06 -14.41 9.08
C LYS A 52 7.51 -15.49 10.00
N GLU A 53 7.94 -16.73 9.79
CA GLU A 53 7.51 -17.88 10.59
C GLU A 53 7.79 -17.74 12.09
N ASP A 54 8.79 -16.93 12.48
CA ASP A 54 9.13 -16.67 13.89
C ASP A 54 8.26 -15.59 14.55
N GLY A 55 7.25 -15.07 13.83
CA GLY A 55 6.36 -13.99 14.26
C GLY A 55 7.00 -12.60 14.20
N SER A 56 8.23 -12.48 13.68
CA SER A 56 8.79 -11.18 13.31
C SER A 56 8.21 -10.70 11.97
N PHE A 57 8.36 -9.42 11.68
CA PHE A 57 7.87 -8.84 10.43
C PHE A 57 8.89 -7.89 9.82
N VAL A 58 8.74 -7.65 8.52
CA VAL A 58 9.49 -6.65 7.76
C VAL A 58 8.50 -5.71 7.10
N VAL A 59 8.79 -4.41 7.16
CA VAL A 59 8.06 -3.38 6.42
C VAL A 59 9.05 -2.61 5.58
N SER A 60 8.73 -2.43 4.29
CA SER A 60 9.50 -1.59 3.37
C SER A 60 8.58 -0.61 2.65
N PRO A 61 9.03 0.63 2.35
CA PRO A 61 8.27 1.53 1.51
C PRO A 61 8.31 1.07 0.04
N LEU A 62 7.24 1.36 -0.70
CA LEU A 62 7.14 1.15 -2.16
C LEU A 62 7.06 2.50 -2.89
N PRO A 63 8.15 3.28 -2.95
CA PRO A 63 8.15 4.61 -3.57
C PRO A 63 7.80 4.60 -5.06
N GLU A 64 8.02 3.48 -5.76
CA GLU A 64 7.66 3.25 -7.16
C GLU A 64 6.15 3.29 -7.41
N MET A 65 5.34 2.96 -6.39
CA MET A 65 3.88 2.98 -6.49
C MET A 65 3.32 4.41 -6.35
N LYS A 66 4.12 5.37 -5.92
CA LYS A 66 3.66 6.73 -5.70
C LYS A 66 3.26 7.39 -7.03
N ASN A 67 2.03 7.90 -7.09
CA ASN A 67 1.35 8.42 -8.28
C ASN A 67 0.99 7.40 -9.34
N VAL A 68 1.24 6.10 -9.13
CA VAL A 68 0.66 5.06 -10.00
C VAL A 68 -0.85 5.06 -9.81
N HIS A 69 -1.57 4.92 -10.92
CA HIS A 69 -3.02 4.86 -10.95
C HIS A 69 -3.49 3.42 -11.09
N TRP A 70 -4.22 2.93 -10.08
CA TRP A 70 -4.71 1.55 -10.00
C TRP A 70 -5.51 1.12 -11.25
N ILE A 71 -6.42 1.98 -11.68
CA ILE A 71 -7.27 1.73 -12.84
C ILE A 71 -6.47 1.98 -14.14
N GLU A 72 -6.01 3.22 -14.35
CA GLU A 72 -5.41 3.64 -15.63
C GLU A 72 -4.05 3.01 -15.93
N ASP A 73 -3.16 2.84 -14.93
CA ASP A 73 -1.80 2.35 -15.16
C ASP A 73 -1.68 0.82 -14.97
N MET A 74 -2.40 0.26 -14.00
CA MET A 74 -2.35 -1.17 -13.69
C MET A 74 -3.42 -1.99 -14.41
N GLY A 75 -4.43 -1.34 -15.02
CA GLY A 75 -5.42 -1.97 -15.87
C GLY A 75 -6.57 -2.66 -15.14
N PHE A 76 -6.78 -2.37 -13.85
CA PHE A 76 -7.95 -2.85 -13.11
C PHE A 76 -9.21 -2.06 -13.48
N GLU A 77 -10.38 -2.66 -13.32
CA GLU A 77 -11.66 -1.99 -13.63
C GLU A 77 -12.04 -0.96 -12.54
N ASP A 78 -11.74 -1.28 -11.28
CA ASP A 78 -12.01 -0.47 -10.10
C ASP A 78 -11.11 -0.86 -8.91
N LEU A 79 -11.54 -0.55 -7.68
CA LEU A 79 -10.83 -0.85 -6.44
C LEU A 79 -11.37 -2.09 -5.70
N GLU A 80 -12.28 -2.89 -6.30
CA GLU A 80 -12.94 -4.01 -5.60
C GLU A 80 -11.97 -5.13 -5.18
N VAL A 81 -10.83 -5.25 -5.85
CA VAL A 81 -9.76 -6.20 -5.49
C VAL A 81 -9.01 -5.81 -4.22
N LEU A 82 -9.18 -4.57 -3.75
CA LEU A 82 -8.54 -4.06 -2.55
C LEU A 82 -9.42 -4.23 -1.31
N ASP A 83 -8.84 -4.74 -0.24
CA ASP A 83 -9.48 -4.76 1.07
C ASP A 83 -9.39 -3.37 1.71
N PHE A 84 -10.50 -2.66 1.83
CA PHE A 84 -10.53 -1.39 2.56
C PHE A 84 -10.32 -1.60 4.06
N ILE A 85 -9.37 -0.87 4.62
CA ILE A 85 -8.96 -0.96 6.02
C ILE A 85 -9.14 0.38 6.74
N PRO A 86 -9.23 0.39 8.08
CA PRO A 86 -9.15 1.62 8.84
C PRO A 86 -7.79 2.31 8.69
N GLU A 87 -7.78 3.65 8.71
CA GLU A 87 -6.55 4.45 8.74
C GLU A 87 -5.58 4.00 9.84
N THR A 88 -6.12 3.59 11.00
CA THR A 88 -5.32 3.15 12.14
C THR A 88 -4.50 1.89 11.87
N GLU A 89 -4.93 1.01 10.95
CA GLU A 89 -4.13 -0.14 10.53
C GLU A 89 -2.97 0.33 9.65
N TYR A 90 -3.25 1.19 8.66
CA TYR A 90 -2.23 1.76 7.77
C TYR A 90 -1.15 2.53 8.54
N LEU A 91 -1.56 3.37 9.51
CA LEU A 91 -0.63 4.14 10.33
C LEU A 91 0.32 3.25 11.14
N ARG A 92 -0.13 2.08 11.62
CA ARG A 92 0.76 1.12 12.31
C ARG A 92 1.86 0.60 11.41
N ILE A 93 1.54 0.30 10.15
CA ILE A 93 2.53 -0.16 9.16
C ILE A 93 3.54 0.95 8.86
N LYS A 94 3.05 2.17 8.64
CA LYS A 94 3.89 3.36 8.41
C LYS A 94 4.83 3.68 9.58
N GLU A 95 4.32 3.58 10.81
CA GLU A 95 5.13 3.73 12.01
C GLU A 95 6.16 2.61 12.17
N ALA A 96 5.78 1.37 11.85
CA ALA A 96 6.68 0.22 11.91
C ALA A 96 7.90 0.40 10.99
N ASN A 97 7.70 0.91 9.77
CA ASN A 97 8.79 1.26 8.86
C ASN A 97 9.76 2.30 9.48
N SER A 98 9.23 3.29 10.20
CA SER A 98 10.02 4.38 10.81
C SER A 98 10.89 3.94 12.00
N ARG A 99 10.64 2.75 12.57
CA ARG A 99 11.40 2.21 13.70
C ARG A 99 12.65 1.44 13.29
N HIS A 100 12.84 1.23 11.98
CA HIS A 100 13.95 0.46 11.42
C HIS A 100 14.99 1.32 10.66
N THR A 101 14.89 2.65 10.73
CA THR A 101 15.87 3.62 10.22
C THR A 101 16.83 4.13 11.28
#